data_AF-A0A166HNT2-F1
#
_entry.id   AF-A0A166HNT2-F1
#
_cell.length_a   1.000
_cell.length_b   1.000
_cell.length_c   1.000
_cell.angle_alpha   90.00
_cell.angle_beta   90.00
_cell.angle_gamma   90.00
#
_symmetry.space_group_name_H-M   'P 1'
#
loop_
_entity.id
_entity.type
_entity.pdbx_description
1 polymer ?
#
loop_
_entity_poly.entity_id
_entity_poly.type
_entity_poly.pdbx_seq_one_letter_code
_entity_poly.pdbx_strand_id
1 'polypeptide(L)'
;MALRYDFPRADICELLSQDILHQLVKGVFKDHLVTWVTQYILSENGKKPGKKILDDIDRRIALVAPFAGFKQWTGNDSKALMKVYLPVIEGYVPDDMVRAIRAFLEFCYIVRRDIIDTKGLQELQDALERFHHHRKVFERLGIQLNFNLPRQHSMVHYFRLIRAFGAPNGLCSSITETKHIQAVKEPWRRSSRFNALEQMLITNQRLDKLAAMHVDFTRQGMLPEGQFCYSSIQPSTNFSNPSQIPTVQDNLEGDADSAPVPGPKFLAKVELAKTKIGRNIKVQDLAHTLNEPQLLPLIRKFLFHQLHPNADSSDSESPPKLPYFNEGITTYSAAVAYFHAPSDLCGTGGMRKERIRAIPPWRSGPSRYDCIFVETDPDGAGMLGMDIAHAWQFFSSTFRGKLYPCVLIHWFKRCGTQPSDNTGMWVVERDLDEDGKQMACVLHLDTIICAAHLITVYGSEPVPRNLLPGYSLDLFRKYYVNKYLDHHSFSIAF
;
A
#
# COMPACT_ATOMS: atom_id res chain seq x y z
N MET A 1 17.07 29.95 -25.68
CA MET A 1 18.51 29.71 -25.44
C MET A 1 19.20 30.87 -24.68
N ALA A 2 18.48 31.89 -24.20
CA ALA A 2 19.06 33.07 -23.52
C ALA A 2 19.05 33.03 -21.98
N LEU A 3 18.55 31.96 -21.36
CA LEU A 3 18.41 31.85 -19.89
C LEU A 3 19.53 31.06 -19.22
N ARG A 4 20.65 30.72 -19.87
CA ARG A 4 21.62 29.76 -19.29
C ARG A 4 22.92 30.34 -18.75
N TYR A 5 23.42 31.48 -19.26
CA TYR A 5 24.84 31.81 -19.07
C TYR A 5 25.14 33.22 -18.54
N ASP A 6 24.15 34.12 -18.40
CA ASP A 6 24.38 35.53 -18.04
C ASP A 6 23.69 35.98 -16.74
N PHE A 7 23.47 35.07 -15.77
CA PHE A 7 23.02 35.48 -14.44
C PHE A 7 24.24 35.68 -13.51
N PRO A 8 24.62 36.94 -13.19
CA PRO A 8 25.89 37.24 -12.50
C PRO A 8 25.98 36.73 -11.05
N ARG A 9 24.91 36.11 -10.52
CA ARG A 9 24.84 35.57 -9.15
C ARG A 9 24.19 34.19 -9.05
N ALA A 10 23.89 33.54 -10.18
CA ALA A 10 23.21 32.24 -10.18
C ALA A 10 23.53 31.43 -11.44
N ASP A 11 24.14 30.26 -11.27
CA ASP A 11 24.21 29.27 -12.34
C ASP A 11 22.90 28.46 -12.33
N ILE A 12 22.10 28.63 -13.38
CA ILE A 12 20.83 27.91 -13.53
C ILE A 12 21.06 26.40 -13.62
N CYS A 13 22.23 25.95 -14.08
CA CYS A 13 22.58 24.53 -14.10
C CYS A 13 22.77 23.97 -12.69
N GLU A 14 23.18 24.79 -11.71
CA GLU A 14 23.27 24.40 -10.31
C GLU A 14 21.92 24.46 -9.58
N LEU A 15 20.96 25.24 -10.10
CA LEU A 15 19.60 25.37 -9.55
C LEU A 15 18.61 24.29 -10.01
N LEU A 16 18.99 23.47 -11.01
CA LEU A 16 18.17 22.35 -11.45
C LEU A 16 18.15 21.25 -10.38
N SER A 17 17.09 21.24 -9.58
CA SER A 17 16.87 20.23 -8.55
C SER A 17 16.41 18.88 -9.11
N GLN A 18 16.38 17.87 -8.24
CA GLN A 18 15.95 16.52 -8.56
C GLN A 18 14.47 16.47 -8.91
N ASP A 19 14.14 15.79 -10.02
CA ASP A 19 12.76 15.54 -10.42
C ASP A 19 12.46 14.04 -10.38
N ILE A 20 11.89 13.60 -9.26
CA ILE A 20 11.50 12.20 -9.05
C ILE A 20 10.52 11.72 -10.14
N LEU A 21 9.59 12.58 -10.57
CA LEU A 21 8.51 12.18 -11.47
C LEU A 21 9.03 11.98 -12.89
N HIS A 22 9.74 12.94 -13.46
CA HIS A 22 10.20 12.83 -14.85
C HIS A 22 11.50 12.05 -15.00
N GLN A 23 12.43 12.18 -14.05
CA GLN A 23 13.70 11.45 -14.12
C GLN A 23 13.49 9.98 -13.75
N LEU A 24 12.95 9.70 -12.55
CA LEU A 24 12.88 8.34 -12.03
C LEU A 24 11.64 7.59 -12.52
N VAL A 25 10.43 8.10 -12.24
CA VAL A 25 9.18 7.35 -12.51
C VAL A 25 8.88 7.25 -14.01
N LYS A 26 8.79 8.37 -14.72
CA LYS A 26 8.52 8.36 -16.17
C LYS A 26 9.78 7.92 -16.93
N GLY A 27 10.96 8.40 -16.54
CA GLY A 27 12.22 8.10 -17.21
C GLY A 27 12.74 6.71 -16.98
N VAL A 28 13.39 6.50 -15.84
CA VAL A 28 14.11 5.26 -15.60
C VAL A 28 13.15 4.07 -15.51
N PHE A 29 12.06 4.18 -14.76
CA PHE A 29 11.13 3.06 -14.59
C PHE A 29 10.33 2.78 -15.87
N LYS A 30 9.49 3.72 -16.31
CA LYS A 30 8.58 3.50 -17.43
C LYS A 30 9.32 3.41 -18.77
N ASP A 31 10.03 4.48 -19.14
CA ASP A 31 10.59 4.60 -20.49
C ASP A 31 11.77 3.64 -20.71
N HIS A 32 12.53 3.30 -19.67
CA HIS A 32 13.66 2.36 -19.77
C HIS A 32 13.30 0.96 -19.25
N LEU A 33 13.17 0.75 -17.93
CA LEU A 33 13.12 -0.60 -17.35
C LEU A 33 11.91 -1.42 -17.83
N VAL A 34 10.70 -0.86 -17.82
CA VAL A 34 9.49 -1.56 -18.30
C VAL A 34 9.59 -1.83 -19.81
N THR A 35 10.07 -0.87 -20.59
CA THR A 35 10.32 -1.05 -22.03
C THR A 35 11.33 -2.16 -22.30
N TRP A 36 12.44 -2.20 -21.57
CA TRP A 36 13.49 -3.19 -21.74
C TRP A 36 13.06 -4.60 -21.35
N VAL A 37 12.30 -4.74 -20.26
CA VAL A 37 11.69 -6.03 -19.89
C VAL A 37 10.74 -6.51 -20.99
N THR A 38 9.92 -5.61 -21.53
CA THR A 38 9.00 -5.93 -22.64
C THR A 38 9.77 -6.38 -23.89
N GLN A 39 10.85 -5.67 -24.24
CA GLN A 39 11.72 -6.02 -25.36
C GLN A 39 12.36 -7.39 -25.16
N TYR A 40 12.91 -7.64 -23.97
CA TYR A 40 13.49 -8.93 -23.61
C TYR A 40 12.49 -10.08 -23.82
N ILE A 41 11.31 -9.99 -23.21
CA ILE A 41 10.27 -11.03 -23.31
C ILE A 41 9.91 -11.32 -24.77
N LEU A 42 9.77 -10.29 -25.61
CA LEU A 42 9.44 -10.45 -27.02
C LEU A 42 10.59 -11.00 -27.87
N SER A 43 11.84 -10.65 -27.54
CA SER A 43 13.03 -11.10 -28.25
C SER A 43 13.38 -12.56 -27.92
N GLU A 44 13.36 -12.93 -26.64
CA GLU A 44 13.75 -14.26 -26.15
C GLU A 44 12.73 -15.34 -26.53
N ASN A 45 11.43 -15.02 -26.41
CA ASN A 45 10.35 -15.99 -26.63
C ASN A 45 9.73 -15.91 -28.03
N GLY A 46 10.14 -14.92 -28.84
CA GLY A 46 9.48 -14.56 -30.09
C GLY A 46 8.15 -13.83 -29.89
N LYS A 47 7.67 -13.15 -30.94
CA LYS A 47 6.53 -12.20 -30.84
C LYS A 47 5.22 -12.82 -30.33
N LYS A 48 4.84 -14.01 -30.81
CA LYS A 48 3.55 -14.64 -30.43
C LYS A 48 3.59 -15.22 -29.00
N PRO A 49 4.59 -16.05 -28.63
CA PRO A 49 4.69 -16.53 -27.25
C PRO A 49 4.99 -15.41 -26.25
N GLY A 50 5.85 -14.45 -26.60
CA GLY A 50 6.15 -13.29 -25.76
C GLY A 50 4.91 -12.44 -25.46
N LYS A 51 4.00 -12.24 -26.43
CA LYS A 51 2.72 -11.58 -26.16
C LYS A 51 1.87 -12.33 -25.14
N LYS A 52 1.85 -13.66 -25.16
CA LYS A 52 1.11 -14.45 -24.15
C LYS A 52 1.69 -14.26 -22.74
N ILE A 53 3.00 -14.09 -22.63
CA ILE A 53 3.67 -13.79 -21.35
C ILE A 53 3.28 -12.39 -20.87
N LEU A 54 3.29 -11.39 -21.75
CA LEU A 54 2.85 -10.03 -21.41
C LEU A 54 1.37 -10.01 -21.00
N ASP A 55 0.50 -10.74 -21.71
CA ASP A 55 -0.90 -10.92 -21.34
C ASP A 55 -1.06 -11.64 -19.99
N ASP A 56 -0.11 -12.51 -19.61
CA ASP A 56 -0.08 -13.13 -18.29
C ASP A 56 0.36 -12.15 -17.20
N ILE A 57 1.39 -11.34 -17.46
CA ILE A 57 1.83 -10.28 -16.56
C ILE A 57 0.69 -9.29 -16.28
N ASP A 58 -0.05 -8.86 -17.31
CA ASP A 58 -1.22 -8.00 -17.15
C ASP A 58 -2.31 -8.67 -16.30
N ARG A 59 -2.50 -9.99 -16.45
CA ARG A 59 -3.41 -10.76 -15.60
C ARG A 59 -2.90 -10.86 -14.17
N ARG A 60 -1.62 -11.13 -13.94
CA ARG A 60 -0.99 -11.14 -12.61
C ARG A 60 -1.15 -9.78 -11.91
N ILE A 61 -1.03 -8.67 -12.65
CA ILE A 61 -1.30 -7.31 -12.14
C ILE A 61 -2.77 -7.16 -11.76
N ALA A 62 -3.69 -7.59 -12.63
CA ALA A 62 -5.12 -7.51 -12.37
C ALA A 62 -5.56 -8.36 -11.16
N LEU A 63 -4.87 -9.47 -10.89
CA LEU A 63 -5.12 -10.36 -9.76
C LEU A 63 -4.66 -9.80 -8.41
N VAL A 64 -3.75 -8.83 -8.40
CA VAL A 64 -3.30 -8.21 -7.16
C VAL A 64 -4.50 -7.53 -6.49
N ALA A 65 -4.76 -7.90 -5.24
CA ALA A 65 -5.89 -7.39 -4.49
C ALA A 65 -5.87 -5.84 -4.44
N PRO A 66 -7.04 -5.18 -4.57
CA PRO A 66 -7.11 -3.74 -4.37
C PRO A 66 -6.81 -3.38 -2.91
N PHE A 67 -5.86 -2.48 -2.68
CA PHE A 67 -5.50 -1.99 -1.34
C PHE A 67 -6.03 -0.58 -1.10
N ALA A 68 -6.28 -0.22 0.16
CA ALA A 68 -6.91 1.02 0.64
C ALA A 68 -6.68 2.24 -0.29
N GLY A 69 -7.75 2.72 -0.95
CA GLY A 69 -7.73 3.88 -1.83
C GLY A 69 -7.42 3.61 -3.31
N PHE A 70 -7.01 2.41 -3.71
CA PHE A 70 -6.82 2.02 -5.10
C PHE A 70 -7.89 1.01 -5.53
N LYS A 71 -8.67 1.35 -6.57
CA LYS A 71 -9.75 0.49 -7.07
C LYS A 71 -9.29 -0.52 -8.11
N GLN A 72 -8.20 -0.25 -8.84
CA GLN A 72 -7.65 -1.14 -9.86
C GLN A 72 -6.19 -0.79 -10.16
N TRP A 73 -5.34 -1.81 -10.28
CA TRP A 73 -3.97 -1.67 -10.75
C TRP A 73 -3.98 -1.59 -12.29
N THR A 74 -3.61 -0.45 -12.86
CA THR A 74 -3.54 -0.30 -14.33
C THR A 74 -2.10 0.00 -14.74
N GLY A 75 -1.62 -0.65 -15.80
CA GLY A 75 -0.27 -0.42 -16.35
C GLY A 75 -0.02 1.01 -16.87
N ASN A 76 -1.08 1.83 -16.97
CA ASN A 76 -0.99 3.22 -17.39
C ASN A 76 -0.54 4.16 -16.28
N ASP A 77 -0.74 3.80 -15.01
CA ASP A 77 -0.20 4.55 -13.88
C ASP A 77 1.15 3.95 -13.46
N SER A 78 2.23 4.59 -13.89
CA SER A 78 3.59 4.16 -13.59
C SER A 78 3.86 4.08 -12.08
N LYS A 79 3.24 4.93 -11.25
CA LYS A 79 3.41 4.85 -9.80
C LYS A 79 2.72 3.62 -9.22
N ALA A 80 1.53 3.29 -9.69
CA ALA A 80 0.82 2.08 -9.28
C ALA A 80 1.56 0.83 -9.73
N LEU A 81 2.06 0.82 -10.98
CA LEU A 81 2.82 -0.29 -11.53
C LEU A 81 4.09 -0.59 -10.71
N MET A 82 4.84 0.45 -10.29
CA MET A 82 6.03 0.27 -9.43
C MET A 82 5.76 -0.57 -8.18
N LYS A 83 4.56 -0.50 -7.60
CA LYS A 83 4.20 -1.19 -6.35
C LYS A 83 3.99 -2.69 -6.53
N VAL A 84 3.76 -3.15 -7.76
CA VAL A 84 3.37 -4.53 -8.06
C VAL A 84 4.26 -5.19 -9.12
N TYR A 85 5.18 -4.44 -9.75
CA TYR A 85 5.89 -4.92 -10.93
C TYR A 85 6.88 -6.06 -10.64
N LEU A 86 7.58 -6.03 -9.50
CA LEU A 86 8.58 -7.05 -9.18
C LEU A 86 8.00 -8.47 -9.11
N PRO A 87 6.94 -8.75 -8.31
CA PRO A 87 6.40 -10.10 -8.22
C PRO A 87 5.80 -10.62 -9.54
N VAL A 88 5.27 -9.73 -10.38
CA VAL A 88 4.54 -10.16 -11.58
C VAL A 88 5.46 -10.57 -12.72
N ILE A 89 6.67 -9.99 -12.80
CA ILE A 89 7.67 -10.34 -13.83
C ILE A 89 8.59 -11.49 -13.40
N GLU A 90 8.68 -11.77 -12.10
CA GLU A 90 9.51 -12.86 -11.60
C GLU A 90 9.03 -14.21 -12.16
N GLY A 91 10.01 -15.07 -12.50
CA GLY A 91 9.77 -16.32 -13.21
C GLY A 91 9.69 -16.19 -14.75
N TYR A 92 9.55 -14.97 -15.29
CA TYR A 92 9.58 -14.71 -16.73
C TYR A 92 10.85 -14.01 -17.22
N VAL A 93 11.59 -13.38 -16.32
CA VAL A 93 12.83 -12.66 -16.64
C VAL A 93 13.99 -13.17 -15.77
N PRO A 94 15.25 -12.98 -16.20
CA PRO A 94 16.41 -13.37 -15.41
C PRO A 94 16.44 -12.64 -14.06
N ASP A 95 16.92 -13.32 -13.03
CA ASP A 95 17.01 -12.79 -11.66
C ASP A 95 17.75 -11.44 -11.58
N ASP A 96 18.81 -11.25 -12.39
CA ASP A 96 19.53 -9.98 -12.44
C ASP A 96 18.64 -8.81 -12.91
N MET A 97 17.64 -9.04 -13.78
CA MET A 97 16.68 -7.98 -14.16
C MET A 97 15.79 -7.61 -12.98
N VAL A 98 15.31 -8.62 -12.24
CA VAL A 98 14.50 -8.43 -11.02
C VAL A 98 15.31 -7.65 -9.97
N ARG A 99 16.57 -8.04 -9.74
CA ARG A 99 17.48 -7.38 -8.80
C ARG A 99 17.83 -5.95 -9.22
N ALA A 100 17.99 -5.69 -10.52
CA ALA A 100 18.18 -4.32 -11.02
C ALA A 100 16.95 -3.44 -10.73
N ILE A 101 15.75 -3.93 -11.02
CA ILE A 101 14.51 -3.19 -10.75
C ILE A 101 14.32 -3.01 -9.24
N ARG A 102 14.64 -4.03 -8.41
CA ARG A 102 14.62 -3.95 -6.95
C ARG A 102 15.50 -2.81 -6.45
N ALA A 103 16.78 -2.80 -6.84
CA ALA A 103 17.72 -1.77 -6.41
C ALA A 103 17.25 -0.35 -6.84
N PHE A 104 16.69 -0.23 -8.04
CA PHE A 104 16.09 1.01 -8.51
C PHE A 104 14.84 1.43 -7.70
N LEU A 105 13.97 0.49 -7.33
CA LEU A 105 12.81 0.78 -6.48
C LEU A 105 13.27 1.22 -5.10
N GLU A 106 14.20 0.50 -4.46
CA GLU A 106 14.77 0.88 -3.16
C GLU A 106 15.36 2.30 -3.21
N PHE A 107 16.13 2.64 -4.25
CA PHE A 107 16.59 4.02 -4.49
C PHE A 107 15.42 5.01 -4.52
N CYS A 108 14.35 4.71 -5.27
CA CYS A 108 13.16 5.57 -5.36
C CYS A 108 12.44 5.76 -4.03
N TYR A 109 12.41 4.75 -3.15
CA TYR A 109 11.78 4.88 -1.83
C TYR A 109 12.65 5.68 -0.86
N ILE A 110 13.97 5.55 -0.94
CA ILE A 110 14.92 6.32 -0.11
C ILE A 110 14.88 7.81 -0.45
N VAL A 111 14.94 8.18 -1.74
CA VAL A 111 14.91 9.60 -2.16
C VAL A 111 13.57 10.28 -1.87
N ARG A 112 12.54 9.50 -1.55
CA ARG A 112 11.21 9.97 -1.18
C ARG A 112 10.96 9.95 0.33
N ARG A 113 12.00 9.78 1.15
CA ARG A 113 11.85 9.99 2.59
C ARG A 113 11.69 11.48 2.89
N ASP A 114 10.89 11.80 3.90
CA ASP A 114 10.73 13.15 4.44
C ASP A 114 12.04 13.64 5.09
N ILE A 115 12.79 12.73 5.70
CA ILE A 115 14.11 12.98 6.29
C ILE A 115 15.10 11.97 5.71
N ILE A 116 16.24 12.47 5.23
CA ILE A 116 17.36 11.66 4.74
C ILE A 116 18.60 12.03 5.55
N ASP A 117 19.00 11.14 6.44
CA ASP A 117 20.18 11.28 7.29
C ASP A 117 21.42 10.64 6.64
N THR A 118 22.55 10.60 7.37
CA THR A 118 23.80 10.01 6.87
C THR A 118 23.63 8.53 6.50
N LYS A 119 22.84 7.77 7.28
CA LYS A 119 22.53 6.36 6.99
C LYS A 119 21.70 6.26 5.71
N GLY A 120 20.65 7.07 5.56
CA GLY A 120 19.83 7.12 4.36
C GLY A 120 20.63 7.50 3.10
N LEU A 121 21.63 8.37 3.21
CA LEU A 121 22.55 8.69 2.12
C LEU A 121 23.46 7.51 1.74
N GLN A 122 23.90 6.71 2.71
CA GLN A 122 24.67 5.48 2.46
C GLN A 122 23.79 4.41 1.78
N GLU A 123 22.57 4.19 2.31
CA GLU A 123 21.59 3.29 1.70
C GLU A 123 21.27 3.70 0.25
N LEU A 124 21.16 5.01 -0.02
CA LEU A 124 20.92 5.54 -1.35
C LEU A 124 22.06 5.21 -2.32
N GLN A 125 23.31 5.38 -1.88
CA GLN A 125 24.49 5.11 -2.67
C GLN A 125 24.64 3.61 -2.94
N ASP A 126 24.43 2.76 -1.93
CA ASP A 126 24.40 1.30 -2.07
C ASP A 126 23.34 0.84 -3.09
N ALA A 127 22.11 1.37 -2.99
CA ALA A 127 21.05 1.06 -3.94
C ALA A 127 21.42 1.46 -5.39
N LEU A 128 22.08 2.60 -5.56
CA LEU A 128 22.57 3.05 -6.87
C LEU A 128 23.67 2.12 -7.43
N GLU A 129 24.60 1.68 -6.58
CA GLU A 129 25.69 0.78 -6.96
C GLU A 129 25.15 -0.60 -7.36
N ARG A 130 24.24 -1.17 -6.56
CA ARG A 130 23.54 -2.41 -6.91
C ARG A 130 22.74 -2.28 -8.21
N PHE A 131 22.06 -1.16 -8.41
CA PHE A 131 21.37 -0.89 -9.68
C PHE A 131 22.35 -0.89 -10.86
N HIS A 132 23.48 -0.18 -10.75
CA HIS A 132 24.51 -0.14 -11.79
C HIS A 132 25.15 -1.50 -12.06
N HIS A 133 25.32 -2.32 -11.01
CA HIS A 133 25.85 -3.67 -11.14
C HIS A 133 24.87 -4.57 -11.93
N HIS A 134 23.63 -4.69 -11.46
CA HIS A 134 22.67 -5.64 -12.04
C HIS A 134 22.13 -5.18 -13.40
N ARG A 135 22.00 -3.86 -13.67
CA ARG A 135 21.48 -3.38 -14.96
C ARG A 135 22.31 -3.83 -16.17
N LYS A 136 23.58 -4.22 -15.97
CA LYS A 136 24.43 -4.78 -17.04
C LYS A 136 23.84 -6.03 -17.70
N VAL A 137 22.87 -6.69 -17.06
CA VAL A 137 22.09 -7.77 -17.69
C VAL A 137 21.43 -7.32 -19.00
N PHE A 138 20.93 -6.09 -19.08
CA PHE A 138 20.29 -5.57 -20.28
C PHE A 138 21.29 -5.37 -21.43
N GLU A 139 22.55 -5.10 -21.12
CA GLU A 139 23.65 -5.02 -22.09
C GLU A 139 24.10 -6.41 -22.51
N ARG A 140 24.31 -7.31 -21.55
CA ARG A 140 24.70 -8.72 -21.80
C ARG A 140 23.72 -9.44 -22.72
N LEU A 141 22.43 -9.15 -22.61
CA LEU A 141 21.37 -9.75 -23.42
C LEU A 141 21.07 -8.97 -24.70
N GLY A 142 21.85 -7.94 -25.02
CA GLY A 142 21.69 -7.15 -26.26
C GLY A 142 20.43 -6.29 -26.32
N ILE A 143 19.72 -6.10 -25.19
CA ILE A 143 18.53 -5.26 -25.12
C ILE A 143 18.90 -3.78 -25.16
N GLN A 144 20.05 -3.42 -24.59
CA GLN A 144 20.56 -2.05 -24.56
C GLN A 144 22.06 -2.02 -24.89
N LEU A 145 22.48 -1.11 -25.78
CA LEU A 145 23.87 -1.03 -26.22
C LEU A 145 24.82 -0.37 -25.23
N ASN A 146 24.34 0.62 -24.47
CA ASN A 146 25.10 1.33 -23.44
C ASN A 146 24.17 2.08 -22.47
N PHE A 147 24.72 2.60 -21.37
CA PHE A 147 23.96 3.33 -20.36
C PHE A 147 24.17 4.86 -20.40
N ASN A 148 24.50 5.43 -21.57
CA ASN A 148 24.62 6.89 -21.77
C ASN A 148 23.24 7.56 -21.85
N LEU A 149 22.43 7.34 -20.82
CA LEU A 149 21.03 7.73 -20.75
C LEU A 149 20.88 8.86 -19.73
N PRO A 150 20.56 10.11 -20.15
CA PRO A 150 20.54 11.26 -19.24
C PRO A 150 19.69 11.05 -17.98
N ARG A 151 18.54 10.36 -18.09
CA ARG A 151 17.65 10.09 -16.96
C ARG A 151 18.17 9.04 -15.97
N GLN A 152 19.00 8.08 -16.41
CA GLN A 152 19.69 7.20 -15.48
C GLN A 152 20.94 7.87 -14.90
N HIS A 153 21.68 8.62 -15.73
CA HIS A 153 22.84 9.39 -15.26
C HIS A 153 22.45 10.40 -14.17
N SER A 154 21.27 11.01 -14.26
CA SER A 154 20.80 11.95 -13.23
C SER A 154 20.76 11.35 -11.83
N MET A 155 20.59 10.03 -11.68
CA MET A 155 20.58 9.35 -10.37
C MET A 155 21.89 9.54 -9.60
N VAL A 156 23.03 9.62 -10.31
CA VAL A 156 24.37 9.84 -9.70
C VAL A 156 24.43 11.16 -8.94
N HIS A 157 23.66 12.16 -9.37
CA HIS A 157 23.67 13.48 -8.77
C HIS A 157 22.79 13.58 -7.53
N TYR A 158 21.91 12.60 -7.25
CA TYR A 158 20.97 12.70 -6.13
C TYR A 158 21.69 12.81 -4.79
N PHE A 159 22.78 12.06 -4.56
CA PHE A 159 23.54 12.14 -3.31
C PHE A 159 24.03 13.56 -3.03
N ARG A 160 24.70 14.19 -4.01
CA ARG A 160 25.21 15.56 -3.88
C ARG A 160 24.08 16.56 -3.73
N LEU A 161 23.04 16.44 -4.55
CA LEU A 161 21.92 17.37 -4.57
C LEU A 161 21.07 17.28 -3.28
N ILE A 162 20.95 16.10 -2.65
CA ILE A 162 20.25 15.96 -1.36
C ILE A 162 21.04 16.68 -0.25
N ARG A 163 22.38 16.59 -0.27
CA ARG A 163 23.22 17.35 0.67
C ARG A 163 23.12 18.87 0.46
N ALA A 164 22.95 19.31 -0.78
CA ALA A 164 22.88 20.73 -1.12
C ALA A 164 21.49 21.34 -0.86
N PHE A 165 20.42 20.61 -1.17
CA PHE A 165 19.04 21.14 -1.23
C PHE A 165 18.05 20.45 -0.28
N GLY A 166 18.47 19.42 0.45
CA GLY A 166 17.61 18.65 1.34
C GLY A 166 16.80 17.56 0.63
N ALA A 167 15.77 17.06 1.31
CA ALA A 167 14.93 15.97 0.81
C ALA A 167 14.17 16.37 -0.48
N PRO A 168 14.22 15.57 -1.56
CA PRO A 168 13.62 15.93 -2.86
C PRO A 168 12.10 16.03 -2.87
N ASN A 169 11.42 15.47 -1.86
CA ASN A 169 9.95 15.45 -1.77
C ASN A 169 9.30 16.83 -1.91
N GLY A 170 9.94 17.89 -1.39
CA GLY A 170 9.44 19.26 -1.48
C GLY A 170 9.74 19.97 -2.81
N LEU A 171 10.56 19.39 -3.68
CA LEU A 171 11.09 20.03 -4.90
C LEU A 171 10.62 19.37 -6.20
N CYS A 172 9.85 18.29 -6.10
CA CYS A 172 9.43 17.50 -7.25
C CYS A 172 8.34 18.20 -8.10
N SER A 173 8.43 18.06 -9.42
CA SER A 173 7.44 18.59 -10.37
C SER A 173 6.04 18.00 -10.18
N SER A 174 5.86 16.97 -9.36
CA SER A 174 4.54 16.45 -9.01
C SER A 174 3.67 17.51 -8.33
N ILE A 175 4.27 18.45 -7.59
CA ILE A 175 3.54 19.53 -6.92
C ILE A 175 2.89 20.45 -7.97
N THR A 176 3.68 20.88 -8.95
CA THR A 176 3.19 21.75 -10.04
C THR A 176 2.27 20.99 -11.01
N GLU A 177 2.54 19.70 -11.29
CA GLU A 177 1.66 18.86 -12.12
C GLU A 177 0.28 18.65 -11.47
N THR A 178 0.21 18.41 -10.15
CA THR A 178 -1.06 18.33 -9.42
C THR A 178 -1.83 19.65 -9.48
N LYS A 179 -1.15 20.79 -9.27
CA LYS A 179 -1.79 22.11 -9.40
C LYS A 179 -2.26 22.38 -10.83
N HIS A 180 -1.51 21.96 -11.84
CA HIS A 180 -1.92 22.08 -13.23
C HIS A 180 -3.17 21.23 -13.56
N ILE A 181 -3.36 20.07 -12.93
CA ILE A 181 -4.60 19.30 -13.06
C ILE A 181 -5.79 20.14 -12.56
N GLN A 182 -5.69 20.67 -11.35
CA GLN A 182 -6.78 21.42 -10.69
C GLN A 182 -7.05 22.78 -11.35
N ALA A 183 -6.01 23.51 -11.73
CA ALA A 183 -6.14 24.87 -12.28
C ALA A 183 -6.35 24.89 -13.79
N VAL A 184 -5.97 23.84 -14.53
CA VAL A 184 -6.03 23.81 -16.00
C VAL A 184 -6.89 22.66 -16.50
N LYS A 185 -6.51 21.41 -16.25
CA LYS A 185 -7.16 20.25 -16.89
C LYS A 185 -8.62 20.07 -16.44
N GLU A 186 -8.93 20.29 -15.17
CA GLU A 186 -10.30 20.19 -14.65
C GLU A 186 -11.21 21.33 -15.11
N PRO A 187 -10.82 22.61 -15.00
CA PRO A 187 -11.57 23.71 -15.59
C PRO A 187 -11.75 23.57 -17.10
N TRP A 188 -10.71 23.15 -17.84
CA TRP A 188 -10.82 22.89 -19.28
C TRP A 188 -11.89 21.82 -19.57
N ARG A 189 -11.88 20.70 -18.83
CA ARG A 189 -12.87 19.63 -18.97
C ARG A 189 -14.30 20.07 -18.64
N ARG A 190 -14.47 21.01 -17.71
CA ARG A 190 -15.77 21.60 -17.34
C ARG A 190 -16.25 22.70 -18.28
N SER A 191 -15.33 23.31 -19.03
CA SER A 191 -15.66 24.39 -19.96
C SER A 191 -16.42 23.87 -21.18
N SER A 192 -17.09 24.77 -21.91
CA SER A 192 -17.70 24.45 -23.21
C SER A 192 -16.68 24.20 -24.32
N ARG A 193 -15.37 24.35 -24.03
CA ARG A 193 -14.23 24.33 -24.98
C ARG A 193 -14.23 25.47 -26.01
N PHE A 194 -15.24 26.35 -26.01
CA PHE A 194 -15.29 27.57 -26.81
C PHE A 194 -14.91 28.77 -25.93
N ASN A 195 -13.89 29.55 -26.30
CA ASN A 195 -13.31 30.60 -25.45
C ASN A 195 -13.02 30.13 -24.01
N ALA A 196 -12.49 28.92 -23.89
CA ALA A 196 -12.37 28.20 -22.62
C ALA A 196 -11.49 28.92 -21.59
N LEU A 197 -10.49 29.71 -22.02
CA LEU A 197 -9.56 30.36 -21.09
C LEU A 197 -10.30 31.25 -20.08
N GLU A 198 -11.23 32.07 -20.54
CA GLU A 198 -12.03 32.94 -19.67
C GLU A 198 -12.87 32.11 -18.69
N GLN A 199 -13.51 31.05 -19.17
CA GLN A 199 -14.30 30.14 -18.33
C GLN A 199 -13.43 29.45 -17.27
N MET A 200 -12.21 29.05 -17.64
CA MET A 200 -11.25 28.43 -16.73
C MET A 200 -10.81 29.40 -15.64
N LEU A 201 -10.50 30.65 -16.01
CA LEU A 201 -10.12 31.71 -15.06
C LEU A 201 -11.26 32.02 -14.09
N ILE A 202 -12.50 32.18 -14.57
CA ILE A 202 -13.68 32.40 -13.72
C ILE A 202 -13.90 31.22 -12.78
N THR A 203 -13.73 29.99 -13.27
CA THR A 203 -13.88 28.78 -12.46
C THR A 203 -12.86 28.73 -11.34
N ASN A 204 -11.58 29.01 -11.63
CA ASN A 204 -10.53 29.07 -10.62
C ASN A 204 -10.83 30.18 -9.60
N GLN A 205 -11.19 31.38 -10.06
CA GLN A 205 -11.56 32.49 -9.17
C GLN A 205 -12.71 32.13 -8.23
N ARG A 206 -13.73 31.42 -8.72
CA ARG A 206 -14.85 30.96 -7.88
C ARG A 206 -14.40 29.95 -6.83
N LEU A 207 -13.55 29.00 -7.21
CA LEU A 207 -13.00 28.01 -6.27
C LEU A 207 -12.14 28.67 -5.19
N ASP A 208 -11.30 29.65 -5.57
CA ASP A 208 -10.48 30.41 -4.61
C ASP A 208 -11.35 31.24 -3.64
N LYS A 209 -12.41 31.90 -4.16
CA LYS A 209 -13.38 32.62 -3.33
C LYS A 209 -14.10 31.69 -2.35
N LEU A 210 -14.53 30.51 -2.81
CA LEU A 210 -15.16 29.50 -1.94
C LEU A 210 -14.19 28.99 -0.87
N ALA A 211 -12.92 28.75 -1.22
CA ALA A 211 -11.89 28.36 -0.26
C ALA A 211 -11.67 29.45 0.81
N ALA A 212 -11.58 30.72 0.40
CA ALA A 212 -11.43 31.84 1.33
C ALA A 212 -12.65 32.00 2.25
N MET A 213 -13.86 31.94 1.69
CA MET A 213 -15.11 31.98 2.47
C MET A 213 -15.18 30.85 3.48
N HIS A 214 -14.73 29.64 3.12
CA HIS A 214 -14.74 28.51 4.04
C HIS A 214 -13.83 28.75 5.26
N VAL A 215 -12.62 29.29 5.05
CA VAL A 215 -11.70 29.65 6.14
C VAL A 215 -12.34 30.69 7.07
N ASP A 216 -12.98 31.71 6.48
CA ASP A 216 -13.65 32.77 7.26
C ASP A 216 -14.84 32.23 8.06
N PHE A 217 -15.70 31.40 7.45
CA PHE A 217 -16.84 30.78 8.13
C PHE A 217 -16.44 29.78 9.21
N THR A 218 -15.34 29.04 9.00
CA THR A 218 -14.78 28.17 10.04
C THR A 218 -14.29 29.00 11.22
N ARG A 219 -13.56 30.09 10.96
CA ARG A 219 -13.08 31.02 12.00
C ARG A 219 -14.23 31.66 12.79
N GLN A 220 -15.37 31.89 12.15
CA GLN A 220 -16.57 32.44 12.78
C GLN A 220 -17.43 31.37 13.48
N GLY A 221 -17.02 30.10 13.48
CA GLY A 221 -17.80 29.00 14.08
C GLY A 221 -19.07 28.64 13.30
N MET A 222 -19.22 29.13 12.07
CA MET A 222 -20.35 28.84 11.19
C MET A 222 -20.20 27.50 10.46
N LEU A 223 -18.99 26.95 10.44
CA LEU A 223 -18.68 25.61 9.92
C LEU A 223 -17.87 24.83 10.97
N PRO A 224 -18.11 23.51 11.14
CA PRO A 224 -17.35 22.68 12.06
C PRO A 224 -15.88 22.60 11.63
N GLU A 225 -14.97 22.78 12.59
CA GLU A 225 -13.53 22.64 12.37
C GLU A 225 -13.21 21.19 11.92
N GLY A 226 -12.50 21.05 10.80
CA GLY A 226 -11.93 19.76 10.38
C GLY A 226 -12.68 18.98 9.29
N GLN A 227 -13.80 19.46 8.76
CA GLN A 227 -14.45 18.86 7.58
C GLN A 227 -14.06 19.58 6.29
N PHE A 228 -12.85 19.35 5.76
CA PHE A 228 -12.58 19.09 4.33
C PHE A 228 -11.08 19.13 4.02
N CYS A 229 -10.57 18.02 3.48
CA CYS A 229 -9.33 17.98 2.70
C CYS A 229 -9.65 18.36 1.24
N TYR A 230 -8.94 19.33 0.67
CA TYR A 230 -9.12 19.77 -0.73
C TYR A 230 -8.73 18.70 -1.79
N SER A 231 -8.50 17.45 -1.39
CA SER A 231 -8.06 16.33 -2.23
C SER A 231 -9.18 15.38 -2.65
N SER A 232 -10.43 15.57 -2.20
CA SER A 232 -11.52 14.58 -2.39
C SER A 232 -12.54 14.90 -3.49
N ILE A 233 -12.36 15.92 -4.32
CA ILE A 233 -13.08 15.98 -5.61
C ILE A 233 -12.32 15.14 -6.62
N GLN A 234 -12.42 13.81 -6.52
CA GLN A 234 -12.28 12.97 -7.70
C GLN A 234 -13.66 12.80 -8.31
N PRO A 235 -13.97 13.41 -9.47
CA PRO A 235 -15.07 12.93 -10.26
C PRO A 235 -14.69 11.53 -10.71
N SER A 236 -15.48 10.54 -10.32
CA SER A 236 -15.53 9.22 -10.93
C SER A 236 -15.50 9.38 -12.46
N THR A 237 -14.36 9.13 -13.09
CA THR A 237 -14.27 8.97 -14.54
C THR A 237 -14.74 7.56 -14.86
N ASN A 238 -16.05 7.36 -14.85
CA ASN A 238 -16.71 6.28 -15.55
C ASN A 238 -17.93 6.85 -16.28
N PHE A 239 -18.31 6.15 -17.34
CA PHE A 239 -19.34 6.43 -18.36
C PHE A 239 -18.77 7.14 -19.61
N SER A 240 -18.70 6.48 -20.77
CA SER A 240 -19.69 5.54 -21.34
C SER A 240 -19.10 4.50 -22.30
N ASN A 241 -19.58 3.25 -22.21
CA ASN A 241 -20.24 2.58 -23.33
C ASN A 241 -21.35 1.65 -22.80
N PRO A 242 -22.51 1.55 -23.49
CA PRO A 242 -23.75 1.06 -22.90
C PRO A 242 -23.93 -0.45 -23.09
N SER A 243 -23.95 -1.18 -21.99
CA SER A 243 -24.65 -2.47 -21.86
C SER A 243 -24.98 -2.63 -20.37
N GLN A 244 -26.23 -2.35 -20.04
CA GLN A 244 -26.73 -2.19 -18.68
C GLN A 244 -26.89 -3.53 -17.97
N ILE A 245 -26.30 -3.63 -16.79
CA ILE A 245 -26.93 -4.32 -15.65
C ILE A 245 -26.96 -3.27 -14.52
N PRO A 246 -28.13 -3.00 -13.91
CA PRO A 246 -28.29 -1.84 -13.03
C PRO A 246 -27.61 -2.06 -11.66
N THR A 247 -26.55 -1.30 -11.40
CA THR A 247 -25.96 -1.17 -10.05
C THR A 247 -26.87 -0.30 -9.18
N VAL A 248 -27.46 -0.94 -8.18
CA VAL A 248 -28.24 -0.33 -7.11
C VAL A 248 -27.33 0.58 -6.27
N GLN A 249 -27.80 1.82 -6.04
CA GLN A 249 -27.23 2.79 -5.10
C GLN A 249 -27.09 2.17 -3.70
N ASP A 250 -25.87 2.16 -3.16
CA ASP A 250 -25.66 2.07 -1.73
C ASP A 250 -25.22 3.42 -1.18
N ASN A 251 -26.11 3.97 -0.37
CA ASN A 251 -25.84 5.03 0.58
C ASN A 251 -24.88 4.50 1.65
N LEU A 252 -23.60 4.92 1.66
CA LEU A 252 -22.80 4.93 2.89
C LEU A 252 -21.85 6.14 2.87
N GLU A 253 -21.87 6.85 3.98
CA GLU A 253 -21.27 8.13 4.30
C GLU A 253 -19.77 8.23 3.92
N GLY A 254 -19.39 9.42 3.44
CA GLY A 254 -18.05 9.71 2.96
C GLY A 254 -17.01 9.73 4.08
N ASP A 255 -16.14 8.72 4.08
CA ASP A 255 -14.80 8.80 4.66
C ASP A 255 -13.87 7.96 3.77
N ALA A 256 -12.78 8.58 3.29
CA ALA A 256 -11.86 7.90 2.39
C ALA A 256 -11.19 6.71 3.08
N ASP A 257 -11.02 5.59 2.36
CA ASP A 257 -10.37 4.35 2.82
C ASP A 257 -9.02 4.55 3.51
N SER A 258 -8.32 5.61 3.11
CA SER A 258 -7.14 6.10 3.80
C SER A 258 -7.08 7.62 3.64
N ALA A 259 -6.65 8.30 4.71
CA ALA A 259 -6.56 9.75 4.70
C ALA A 259 -5.50 10.29 5.68
N PRO A 260 -4.97 11.49 5.39
CA PRO A 260 -4.30 12.34 6.37
C PRO A 260 -5.14 12.53 7.64
N VAL A 261 -4.51 12.48 8.82
CA VAL A 261 -5.16 12.80 10.10
C VAL A 261 -4.55 14.09 10.65
N PRO A 262 -5.28 15.22 10.66
CA PRO A 262 -4.79 16.45 11.26
C PRO A 262 -4.73 16.33 12.79
N GLY A 263 -3.75 16.95 13.42
CA GLY A 263 -3.60 16.96 14.88
C GLY A 263 -2.20 16.57 15.37
N PRO A 264 -1.99 16.54 16.70
CA PRO A 264 -0.72 16.15 17.29
C PRO A 264 -0.39 14.68 17.01
N LYS A 265 0.91 14.35 16.99
CA LYS A 265 1.38 12.98 16.90
C LYS A 265 0.98 12.18 18.14
N PHE A 266 0.47 10.95 17.96
CA PHE A 266 0.15 10.02 19.05
C PHE A 266 0.66 8.62 18.72
N LEU A 267 0.68 7.73 19.73
CA LEU A 267 1.08 6.33 19.58
C LEU A 267 0.19 5.62 18.55
N ALA A 268 0.75 4.72 17.74
CA ALA A 268 -0.04 3.95 16.79
C ALA A 268 -1.18 3.24 17.52
N LYS A 269 -2.38 3.21 16.91
CA LYS A 269 -3.58 2.66 17.54
C LYS A 269 -4.51 2.09 16.50
N VAL A 270 -5.16 0.98 16.84
CA VAL A 270 -6.24 0.40 16.03
C VAL A 270 -7.54 0.39 16.83
N GLU A 271 -8.60 0.92 16.22
CA GLU A 271 -9.92 1.01 16.84
C GLU A 271 -10.97 0.28 15.99
N LEU A 272 -11.95 -0.35 16.65
CA LEU A 272 -13.10 -0.91 15.94
C LEU A 272 -13.87 0.19 15.22
N ALA A 273 -14.40 -0.11 14.02
CA ALA A 273 -15.21 0.85 13.29
C ALA A 273 -16.45 1.29 14.10
N LYS A 274 -16.94 2.50 13.85
CA LYS A 274 -18.13 3.04 14.54
C LYS A 274 -19.39 2.19 14.31
N THR A 275 -19.52 1.63 13.10
CA THR A 275 -20.70 0.84 12.69
C THR A 275 -20.62 -0.59 13.23
N LYS A 276 -21.53 -0.90 14.15
CA LYS A 276 -21.77 -2.27 14.67
C LYS A 276 -22.66 -3.03 13.69
N ILE A 277 -22.29 -4.25 13.33
CA ILE A 277 -23.09 -5.12 12.44
C ILE A 277 -24.04 -5.99 13.25
N GLY A 278 -23.53 -6.63 14.29
CA GLY A 278 -24.30 -7.48 15.18
C GLY A 278 -24.06 -7.11 16.63
N ARG A 279 -25.09 -7.26 17.47
CA ARG A 279 -25.03 -6.94 18.90
C ARG A 279 -25.54 -8.13 19.70
N ASN A 280 -24.86 -8.41 20.81
CA ASN A 280 -25.23 -9.48 21.74
C ASN A 280 -25.39 -10.86 21.05
N ILE A 281 -24.51 -11.17 20.09
CA ILE A 281 -24.48 -12.45 19.39
C ILE A 281 -23.87 -13.50 20.32
N LYS A 282 -24.43 -14.71 20.35
CA LYS A 282 -23.81 -15.84 21.05
C LYS A 282 -22.61 -16.36 20.28
N VAL A 283 -21.58 -16.79 21.00
CA VAL A 283 -20.33 -17.29 20.40
C VAL A 283 -20.58 -18.45 19.43
N GLN A 284 -21.52 -19.34 19.75
CA GLN A 284 -21.86 -20.51 18.93
C GLN A 284 -22.46 -20.11 17.58
N ASP A 285 -23.33 -19.09 17.56
CA ASP A 285 -23.95 -18.59 16.33
C ASP A 285 -22.90 -17.91 15.43
N LEU A 286 -21.96 -17.18 16.06
CA LEU A 286 -20.86 -16.54 15.34
C LEU A 286 -19.88 -17.60 14.80
N ALA A 287 -19.54 -18.61 15.60
CA ALA A 287 -18.68 -19.73 15.21
C ALA A 287 -19.24 -20.46 13.98
N HIS A 288 -20.55 -20.75 13.96
CA HIS A 288 -21.22 -21.35 12.81
C HIS A 288 -21.16 -20.43 11.59
N THR A 289 -21.44 -19.15 11.76
CA THR A 289 -21.44 -18.16 10.66
C THR A 289 -20.07 -18.01 10.01
N LEU A 290 -19.00 -18.06 10.81
CA LEU A 290 -17.62 -17.92 10.35
C LEU A 290 -17.01 -19.24 9.87
N ASN A 291 -17.73 -20.36 10.02
CA ASN A 291 -17.20 -21.71 9.86
C ASN A 291 -15.97 -21.98 10.76
N GLU A 292 -15.98 -21.44 11.99
CA GLU A 292 -14.89 -21.56 12.96
C GLU A 292 -15.38 -22.18 14.28
N PRO A 293 -15.49 -23.53 14.37
CA PRO A 293 -16.00 -24.20 15.56
C PRO A 293 -15.11 -24.00 16.80
N GLN A 294 -13.82 -23.66 16.62
CA GLN A 294 -12.89 -23.45 17.73
C GLN A 294 -12.96 -22.01 18.29
N LEU A 295 -13.86 -21.16 17.81
CA LEU A 295 -13.95 -19.76 18.25
C LEU A 295 -14.06 -19.60 19.78
N LEU A 296 -14.90 -20.40 20.44
CA LEU A 296 -15.03 -20.33 21.90
C LEU A 296 -13.74 -20.72 22.63
N PRO A 297 -13.10 -21.88 22.34
CA PRO A 297 -11.75 -22.18 22.83
C PRO A 297 -10.73 -21.06 22.58
N LEU A 298 -10.70 -20.47 21.38
CA LEU A 298 -9.77 -19.40 21.03
C LEU A 298 -10.00 -18.13 21.87
N ILE A 299 -11.26 -17.72 22.07
CA ILE A 299 -11.59 -16.58 22.96
C ILE A 299 -11.14 -16.88 24.39
N ARG A 300 -11.36 -18.10 24.88
CA ARG A 300 -10.95 -18.45 26.25
C ARG A 300 -9.43 -18.48 26.41
N LYS A 301 -8.69 -18.98 25.41
CA LYS A 301 -7.22 -18.92 25.38
C LYS A 301 -6.71 -17.47 25.35
N PHE A 302 -7.31 -16.63 24.51
CA PHE A 302 -7.03 -15.19 24.49
C PHE A 302 -7.25 -14.55 25.86
N LEU A 303 -8.41 -14.76 26.48
CA LEU A 303 -8.73 -14.20 27.80
C LEU A 303 -7.78 -14.73 28.89
N PHE A 304 -7.35 -15.99 28.81
CA PHE A 304 -6.35 -16.53 29.73
C PHE A 304 -5.05 -15.72 29.66
N HIS A 305 -4.49 -15.50 28.47
CA HIS A 305 -3.26 -14.70 28.31
C HIS A 305 -3.45 -13.23 28.73
N GLN A 306 -4.64 -12.65 28.53
CA GLN A 306 -4.94 -11.29 28.99
C GLN A 306 -5.01 -11.17 30.52
N LEU A 307 -5.42 -12.23 31.21
CA LEU A 307 -5.49 -12.27 32.68
C LEU A 307 -4.16 -12.69 33.32
N HIS A 308 -3.30 -13.35 32.56
CA HIS A 308 -2.01 -13.89 33.00
C HIS A 308 -0.89 -13.49 32.03
N PRO A 309 -0.48 -12.21 31.98
CA PRO A 309 0.53 -11.74 31.03
C PRO A 309 1.91 -12.40 31.18
N ASN A 310 2.24 -12.89 32.39
CA ASN A 310 3.53 -13.52 32.71
C ASN A 310 3.47 -15.06 32.68
N ALA A 311 2.38 -15.65 32.17
CA ALA A 311 2.29 -17.10 32.05
C ALA A 311 3.06 -17.55 30.80
N ASP A 312 4.31 -18.00 30.99
CA ASP A 312 5.10 -18.60 29.92
C ASP A 312 4.44 -19.88 29.39
N SER A 313 4.45 -20.04 28.08
CA SER A 313 3.81 -21.15 27.37
C SER A 313 4.52 -22.50 27.54
N SER A 314 5.68 -22.55 28.23
CA SER A 314 6.56 -23.73 28.30
C SER A 314 6.60 -24.45 29.66
N ASP A 315 6.09 -23.88 30.75
CA ASP A 315 6.51 -24.30 32.11
C ASP A 315 5.39 -24.94 32.97
N SER A 316 4.40 -25.62 32.37
CA SER A 316 3.40 -26.35 33.15
C SER A 316 3.06 -27.73 32.57
N GLU A 317 3.33 -28.77 33.36
CA GLU A 317 2.98 -30.18 33.09
C GLU A 317 1.46 -30.44 32.99
N SER A 318 0.62 -29.43 33.29
CA SER A 318 -0.85 -29.52 33.19
C SER A 318 -1.44 -28.41 32.29
N PRO A 319 -2.41 -28.71 31.41
CA PRO A 319 -3.02 -27.72 30.55
C PRO A 319 -3.70 -26.60 31.35
N PRO A 320 -3.58 -25.32 30.95
CA PRO A 320 -4.09 -24.19 31.71
C PRO A 320 -5.61 -24.26 31.83
N LYS A 321 -6.14 -23.99 33.03
CA LYS A 321 -7.58 -23.92 33.27
C LYS A 321 -8.16 -22.67 32.61
N LEU A 322 -8.71 -22.85 31.43
CA LEU A 322 -9.29 -21.77 30.64
C LEU A 322 -10.49 -21.11 31.34
N PRO A 323 -10.64 -19.78 31.29
CA PRO A 323 -11.76 -19.07 31.90
C PRO A 323 -13.08 -19.48 31.24
N TYR A 324 -14.14 -19.60 32.05
CA TYR A 324 -15.49 -19.74 31.51
C TYR A 324 -15.92 -18.44 30.83
N PHE A 325 -16.49 -18.55 29.63
CA PHE A 325 -16.95 -17.43 28.83
C PHE A 325 -18.33 -17.76 28.25
N ASN A 326 -19.30 -16.86 28.48
CA ASN A 326 -20.67 -16.91 27.97
C ASN A 326 -21.23 -15.51 27.68
N GLU A 327 -20.33 -14.53 27.49
CA GLU A 327 -20.70 -13.14 27.29
C GLU A 327 -21.17 -12.89 25.85
N GLY A 328 -22.00 -11.86 25.67
CA GLY A 328 -22.45 -11.42 24.36
C GLY A 328 -21.31 -10.81 23.53
N ILE A 329 -21.32 -11.09 22.22
CA ILE A 329 -20.35 -10.53 21.26
C ILE A 329 -21.02 -9.45 20.42
N THR A 330 -20.31 -8.33 20.22
CA THR A 330 -20.65 -7.31 19.22
C THR A 330 -19.68 -7.42 18.05
N THR A 331 -20.18 -7.49 16.82
CA THR A 331 -19.34 -7.68 15.61
C THR A 331 -19.26 -6.43 14.75
N TYR A 332 -18.17 -6.33 13.99
CA TYR A 332 -17.81 -5.19 13.15
C TYR A 332 -17.23 -5.68 11.82
N SER A 333 -17.48 -4.96 10.72
CA SER A 333 -16.89 -5.28 9.40
C SER A 333 -15.48 -4.74 9.22
N ALA A 334 -15.00 -3.89 10.15
CA ALA A 334 -13.74 -3.20 9.97
C ALA A 334 -13.17 -2.69 11.30
N ALA A 335 -11.89 -2.41 11.26
CA ALA A 335 -11.17 -1.57 12.21
C ALA A 335 -10.47 -0.42 11.45
N VAL A 336 -10.06 0.62 12.17
CA VAL A 336 -9.32 1.76 11.64
C VAL A 336 -7.99 1.84 12.36
N ALA A 337 -6.91 1.72 11.60
CA ALA A 337 -5.56 1.89 12.09
C ALA A 337 -5.11 3.34 11.92
N TYR A 338 -4.43 3.86 12.93
CA TYR A 338 -3.82 5.17 12.97
C TYR A 338 -2.33 5.01 13.21
N PHE A 339 -1.51 5.56 12.32
CA PHE A 339 -0.07 5.39 12.38
C PHE A 339 0.67 6.60 11.82
N HIS A 340 1.94 6.70 12.17
CA HIS A 340 2.82 7.79 11.76
C HIS A 340 3.54 7.42 10.46
N ALA A 341 3.28 8.18 9.40
CA ALA A 341 3.80 7.95 8.05
C ALA A 341 4.12 9.29 7.35
N PRO A 342 5.16 10.01 7.80
CA PRO A 342 5.44 11.39 7.37
C PRO A 342 5.97 11.49 5.94
N SER A 343 6.56 10.41 5.43
CA SER A 343 6.98 10.27 4.03
C SER A 343 5.79 10.03 3.07
N ASP A 344 4.61 9.66 3.60
CA ASP A 344 3.39 9.51 2.83
C ASP A 344 2.53 10.78 2.88
N LEU A 345 1.44 10.81 2.09
CA LEU A 345 0.41 11.84 2.25
C LEU A 345 -0.23 11.70 3.64
N CYS A 346 0.15 12.61 4.54
CA CYS A 346 -0.20 12.58 5.96
C CYS A 346 -0.73 13.93 6.43
N GLY A 347 -1.29 13.96 7.65
CA GLY A 347 -1.77 15.19 8.27
C GLY A 347 -0.63 16.03 8.85
N THR A 348 -0.97 17.16 9.46
CA THR A 348 0.00 18.13 10.00
C THR A 348 0.99 17.53 11.00
N GLY A 349 0.61 16.48 11.73
CA GLY A 349 1.48 15.74 12.67
C GLY A 349 2.16 14.50 12.09
N GLY A 350 2.14 14.29 10.76
CA GLY A 350 2.68 13.08 10.13
C GLY A 350 1.78 11.85 10.26
N MET A 351 0.56 12.00 10.77
CA MET A 351 -0.37 10.89 11.02
C MET A 351 -1.23 10.56 9.79
N ARG A 352 -1.50 9.26 9.63
CA ARG A 352 -2.34 8.69 8.60
C ARG A 352 -3.32 7.71 9.25
N LYS A 353 -4.50 7.56 8.64
CA LYS A 353 -5.43 6.47 8.96
C LYS A 353 -5.64 5.57 7.76
N GLU A 354 -5.97 4.32 8.04
CA GLU A 354 -6.49 3.39 7.04
C GLU A 354 -7.51 2.44 7.64
N ARG A 355 -8.37 1.90 6.77
CA ARG A 355 -9.42 0.97 7.17
C ARG A 355 -9.03 -0.47 6.83
N ILE A 356 -9.03 -1.32 7.85
CA ILE A 356 -8.83 -2.77 7.75
C ILE A 356 -10.19 -3.45 7.74
N ARG A 357 -10.45 -4.32 6.77
CA ARG A 357 -11.78 -4.90 6.52
C ARG A 357 -11.81 -6.41 6.76
N ALA A 358 -12.95 -6.85 7.29
CA ALA A 358 -13.37 -8.23 7.37
C ALA A 358 -14.86 -8.28 6.97
N ILE A 359 -15.10 -8.27 5.66
CA ILE A 359 -16.42 -8.13 5.04
C ILE A 359 -16.79 -9.47 4.39
N PRO A 360 -17.81 -10.18 4.91
CA PRO A 360 -18.37 -11.34 4.24
C PRO A 360 -18.98 -10.93 2.90
N PRO A 361 -19.22 -11.89 1.98
CA PRO A 361 -19.83 -11.58 0.69
C PRO A 361 -21.15 -10.82 0.89
N TRP A 362 -21.31 -9.73 0.15
CA TRP A 362 -22.47 -8.87 0.25
C TRP A 362 -23.07 -8.63 -1.13
N ARG A 363 -24.36 -9.00 -1.28
CA ARG A 363 -25.02 -9.19 -2.59
C ARG A 363 -24.14 -10.06 -3.51
N SER A 364 -24.06 -9.74 -4.81
CA SER A 364 -23.21 -10.44 -5.79
C SER A 364 -21.74 -9.99 -5.74
N GLY A 365 -21.32 -9.27 -4.70
CA GLY A 365 -19.95 -8.82 -4.51
C GLY A 365 -19.06 -9.88 -3.85
N PRO A 366 -17.76 -9.92 -4.15
CA PRO A 366 -16.84 -10.82 -3.47
C PRO A 366 -16.68 -10.45 -1.99
N SER A 367 -16.31 -11.41 -1.17
CA SER A 367 -15.81 -11.15 0.18
C SER A 367 -14.54 -10.28 0.14
N ARG A 368 -14.28 -9.58 1.24
CA ARG A 368 -13.03 -8.82 1.42
C ARG A 368 -12.53 -8.94 2.84
N TYR A 369 -11.45 -9.69 2.97
CA TYR A 369 -10.71 -9.87 4.21
C TYR A 369 -9.29 -9.34 3.96
N ASP A 370 -8.93 -8.26 4.64
CA ASP A 370 -7.62 -7.63 4.50
C ASP A 370 -6.58 -8.37 5.36
N CYS A 371 -5.31 -8.36 4.95
CA CYS A 371 -4.20 -8.83 5.78
C CYS A 371 -3.70 -7.72 6.70
N ILE A 372 -3.02 -8.08 7.77
CA ILE A 372 -2.51 -7.18 8.79
C ILE A 372 -1.08 -7.54 9.22
N PHE A 373 -0.31 -6.52 9.58
CA PHE A 373 0.91 -6.68 10.36
C PHE A 373 0.53 -6.79 11.84
N VAL A 374 1.01 -7.85 12.48
CA VAL A 374 0.83 -8.09 13.91
C VAL A 374 2.20 -8.02 14.59
N GLU A 375 2.33 -7.19 15.61
CA GLU A 375 3.51 -7.15 16.47
C GLU A 375 3.55 -8.43 17.32
N THR A 376 4.62 -9.22 17.17
CA THR A 376 4.83 -10.48 17.89
C THR A 376 6.07 -10.44 18.79
N ASP A 377 7.02 -9.57 18.47
CA ASP A 377 8.21 -9.29 19.29
C ASP A 377 8.55 -7.79 19.21
N PRO A 378 8.25 -7.00 20.27
CA PRO A 378 8.53 -5.56 20.31
C PRO A 378 10.01 -5.19 20.20
N ASP A 379 10.91 -6.11 20.54
CA ASP A 379 12.36 -5.90 20.45
C ASP A 379 12.91 -6.30 19.06
N GLY A 380 12.09 -6.99 18.26
CA GLY A 380 12.43 -7.45 16.93
C GLY A 380 12.42 -6.32 15.90
N ALA A 381 13.47 -6.24 15.08
CA ALA A 381 13.58 -5.21 14.04
C ALA A 381 12.73 -5.54 12.80
N GLY A 382 11.89 -4.61 12.37
CA GLY A 382 11.13 -4.73 11.11
C GLY A 382 10.27 -5.98 11.07
N MET A 383 10.30 -6.72 9.96
CA MET A 383 9.57 -7.99 9.85
C MET A 383 10.02 -9.08 10.82
N LEU A 384 11.16 -8.94 11.50
CA LEU A 384 11.56 -9.93 12.50
C LEU A 384 10.69 -9.85 13.76
N GLY A 385 10.25 -8.65 14.14
CA GLY A 385 9.35 -8.38 15.26
C GLY A 385 7.86 -8.49 14.94
N MET A 386 7.53 -8.86 13.70
CA MET A 386 6.15 -8.91 13.21
C MET A 386 5.85 -10.21 12.47
N ASP A 387 4.58 -10.60 12.50
CA ASP A 387 4.02 -11.64 11.66
C ASP A 387 2.82 -11.13 10.87
N ILE A 388 2.44 -11.88 9.83
CA ILE A 388 1.32 -11.52 8.97
C ILE A 388 0.12 -12.38 9.33
N ALA A 389 -1.04 -11.75 9.40
CA ALA A 389 -2.29 -12.46 9.61
C ALA A 389 -3.38 -11.98 8.65
N HIS A 390 -4.35 -12.85 8.38
CA HIS A 390 -5.57 -12.51 7.66
C HIS A 390 -6.66 -12.14 8.65
N ALA A 391 -7.22 -10.92 8.57
CA ALA A 391 -8.27 -10.48 9.48
C ALA A 391 -9.63 -11.07 9.06
N TRP A 392 -10.17 -11.98 9.86
CA TRP A 392 -11.38 -12.74 9.53
C TRP A 392 -12.66 -12.16 10.14
N GLN A 393 -12.61 -11.68 11.39
CA GLN A 393 -13.75 -11.03 12.04
C GLN A 393 -13.31 -10.08 13.15
N PHE A 394 -13.73 -8.81 13.07
CA PHE A 394 -13.58 -7.86 14.17
C PHE A 394 -14.75 -7.96 15.14
N PHE A 395 -14.47 -8.00 16.44
CA PHE A 395 -15.52 -8.08 17.44
C PHE A 395 -15.10 -7.47 18.77
N SER A 396 -16.05 -7.28 19.69
CA SER A 396 -15.76 -6.92 21.07
C SER A 396 -16.65 -7.67 22.03
N SER A 397 -16.14 -7.95 23.22
CA SER A 397 -16.94 -8.46 24.33
C SER A 397 -16.47 -7.89 25.66
N THR A 398 -17.38 -7.78 26.62
CA THR A 398 -17.05 -7.34 27.99
C THR A 398 -16.86 -8.58 28.83
N PHE A 399 -15.71 -8.71 29.48
CA PHE A 399 -15.42 -9.80 30.41
C PHE A 399 -14.90 -9.23 31.72
N ARG A 400 -15.53 -9.60 32.85
CA ARG A 400 -15.22 -9.06 34.19
C ARG A 400 -15.17 -7.52 34.24
N GLY A 401 -16.11 -6.87 33.56
CA GLY A 401 -16.24 -5.40 33.54
C GLY A 401 -15.26 -4.66 32.61
N LYS A 402 -14.34 -5.37 31.93
CA LYS A 402 -13.42 -4.78 30.94
C LYS A 402 -13.88 -5.12 29.52
N LEU A 403 -13.92 -4.11 28.65
CA LEU A 403 -14.17 -4.30 27.23
C LEU A 403 -12.90 -4.75 26.52
N TYR A 404 -12.99 -5.83 25.75
CA TYR A 404 -11.90 -6.34 24.92
C TYR A 404 -12.26 -6.17 23.44
N PRO A 405 -11.66 -5.22 22.73
CA PRO A 405 -11.69 -5.18 21.28
C PRO A 405 -10.76 -6.25 20.71
N CYS A 406 -11.32 -7.14 19.89
CA CYS A 406 -10.63 -8.31 19.36
C CYS A 406 -10.75 -8.44 17.85
N VAL A 407 -9.84 -9.22 17.28
CA VAL A 407 -9.93 -9.73 15.92
C VAL A 407 -9.71 -11.25 15.93
N LEU A 408 -10.56 -11.99 15.22
CA LEU A 408 -10.28 -13.36 14.82
C LEU A 408 -9.42 -13.31 13.56
N ILE A 409 -8.30 -14.00 13.58
CA ILE A 409 -7.33 -14.02 12.49
C ILE A 409 -6.98 -15.45 12.06
N HIS A 410 -6.41 -15.56 10.87
CA HIS A 410 -5.69 -16.75 10.41
C HIS A 410 -4.23 -16.40 10.11
N TRP A 411 -3.29 -17.16 10.66
CA TRP A 411 -1.87 -16.87 10.54
C TRP A 411 -1.29 -17.19 9.17
N PHE A 412 -0.29 -16.40 8.78
CA PHE A 412 0.71 -16.79 7.80
C PHE A 412 2.04 -16.96 8.54
N LYS A 413 2.82 -17.95 8.12
CA LYS A 413 4.18 -18.18 8.62
C LYS A 413 5.21 -17.66 7.62
N ARG A 414 6.30 -17.08 8.12
CA ARG A 414 7.44 -16.64 7.31
C ARG A 414 8.18 -17.84 6.72
N CYS A 415 8.54 -17.77 5.43
CA CYS A 415 9.24 -18.81 4.68
C CYS A 415 10.78 -18.70 4.76
N GLY A 416 11.31 -18.32 5.91
CA GLY A 416 12.75 -18.12 6.13
C GLY A 416 13.03 -16.99 7.11
N THR A 417 14.33 -16.74 7.36
CA THR A 417 14.82 -15.71 8.28
C THR A 417 15.26 -14.43 7.58
N GLN A 418 15.16 -14.37 6.25
CA GLN A 418 15.57 -13.23 5.43
C GLN A 418 14.59 -13.01 4.26
N PRO A 419 14.54 -11.78 3.69
CA PRO A 419 13.79 -11.50 2.47
C PRO A 419 14.30 -12.29 1.26
N SER A 420 13.48 -12.43 0.22
CA SER A 420 13.90 -12.99 -1.08
C SER A 420 15.09 -12.23 -1.65
N ASP A 421 16.13 -12.96 -2.07
CA ASP A 421 17.33 -12.39 -2.71
C ASP A 421 16.99 -11.59 -3.97
N ASN A 422 15.97 -12.03 -4.71
CA ASN A 422 15.60 -11.41 -5.99
C ASN A 422 14.76 -10.16 -5.78
N THR A 423 13.69 -10.26 -5.00
CA THR A 423 12.68 -9.19 -4.90
C THR A 423 12.88 -8.27 -3.68
N GLY A 424 13.61 -8.74 -2.68
CA GLY A 424 13.79 -8.04 -1.40
C GLY A 424 12.54 -8.00 -0.52
N MET A 425 11.52 -8.79 -0.86
CA MET A 425 10.31 -8.92 -0.08
C MET A 425 10.35 -10.18 0.77
N TRP A 426 9.79 -10.10 1.96
CA TRP A 426 9.55 -11.26 2.80
C TRP A 426 8.51 -12.18 2.15
N VAL A 427 8.74 -13.49 2.26
CA VAL A 427 7.82 -14.50 1.75
C VAL A 427 7.10 -15.14 2.92
N VAL A 428 5.78 -15.20 2.84
CA VAL A 428 4.93 -15.87 3.82
C VAL A 428 4.08 -16.94 3.14
N GLU A 429 3.73 -17.99 3.87
CA GLU A 429 2.77 -19.01 3.43
C GLU A 429 1.69 -19.20 4.49
N ARG A 430 0.54 -19.75 4.10
CA ARG A 430 -0.54 -20.04 5.05
C ARG A 430 0.00 -20.97 6.13
N ASP A 431 -0.22 -20.60 7.39
CA ASP A 431 0.19 -21.46 8.49
C ASP A 431 -0.90 -22.51 8.72
N LEU A 432 -0.60 -23.76 8.41
CA LEU A 432 -1.56 -24.87 8.43
C LEU A 432 -1.23 -25.78 9.61
N ASP A 433 -2.27 -26.23 10.32
CA ASP A 433 -2.18 -27.29 11.32
C ASP A 433 -2.00 -28.68 10.69
N GLU A 434 -1.93 -29.70 11.54
CA GLU A 434 -1.79 -31.11 11.12
C GLU A 434 -2.96 -31.60 10.26
N ASP A 435 -4.15 -31.00 10.41
CA ASP A 435 -5.37 -31.31 9.65
C ASP A 435 -5.45 -30.50 8.33
N GLY A 436 -4.46 -29.64 8.05
CA GLY A 436 -4.42 -28.78 6.87
C GLY A 436 -5.34 -27.57 6.96
N LYS A 437 -5.90 -27.26 8.13
CA LYS A 437 -6.68 -26.05 8.38
C LYS A 437 -5.74 -24.92 8.78
N GLN A 438 -6.08 -23.70 8.37
CA GLN A 438 -5.25 -22.55 8.71
C GLN A 438 -5.34 -22.21 10.20
N MET A 439 -4.19 -22.00 10.82
CA MET A 439 -4.03 -21.70 12.24
C MET A 439 -4.78 -20.41 12.62
N ALA A 440 -5.83 -20.55 13.42
CA ALA A 440 -6.67 -19.44 13.85
C ALA A 440 -6.27 -18.92 15.24
N CYS A 441 -6.44 -17.62 15.47
CA CYS A 441 -6.17 -16.99 16.77
C CYS A 441 -7.10 -15.80 17.02
N VAL A 442 -7.34 -15.48 18.30
CA VAL A 442 -8.02 -14.24 18.72
C VAL A 442 -6.97 -13.33 19.32
N LEU A 443 -6.83 -12.14 18.77
CA LEU A 443 -5.88 -11.12 19.21
C LEU A 443 -6.61 -9.87 19.71
N HIS A 444 -5.95 -9.12 20.59
CA HIS A 444 -6.37 -7.78 20.95
C HIS A 444 -6.03 -6.81 19.80
N LEU A 445 -6.83 -5.77 19.59
CA LEU A 445 -6.54 -4.80 18.52
C LEU A 445 -5.21 -4.07 18.68
N ASP A 446 -4.72 -3.92 19.91
CA ASP A 446 -3.46 -3.23 20.21
C ASP A 446 -2.22 -3.96 19.66
N THR A 447 -2.32 -5.25 19.29
CA THR A 447 -1.21 -5.97 18.64
C THR A 447 -1.13 -5.69 17.14
N ILE A 448 -2.12 -5.02 16.57
CA ILE A 448 -2.19 -4.72 15.14
C ILE A 448 -1.48 -3.40 14.87
N ILE A 449 -0.54 -3.40 13.93
CA ILE A 449 0.16 -2.17 13.53
C ILE A 449 -0.65 -1.46 12.45
N CYS A 450 -0.86 -2.14 11.33
CA CYS A 450 -1.54 -1.61 10.15
C CYS A 450 -1.95 -2.77 9.22
N ALA A 451 -2.65 -2.46 8.13
CA ALA A 451 -2.93 -3.42 7.07
C ALA A 451 -1.63 -3.83 6.35
N ALA A 452 -1.56 -5.10 5.96
CA ALA A 452 -0.50 -5.66 5.14
C ALA A 452 -1.06 -5.97 3.74
N HIS A 453 -0.23 -5.75 2.72
CA HIS A 453 -0.58 -6.11 1.36
C HIS A 453 0.25 -7.31 0.89
N LEU A 454 -0.43 -8.37 0.48
CA LEU A 454 0.19 -9.58 -0.02
C LEU A 454 0.06 -9.67 -1.54
N ILE A 455 1.12 -10.12 -2.21
CA ILE A 455 1.12 -10.42 -3.64
C ILE A 455 1.54 -11.88 -3.82
N THR A 456 0.78 -12.63 -4.60
CA THR A 456 1.07 -14.03 -4.90
C THR A 456 2.50 -14.23 -5.45
N VAL A 457 3.16 -15.31 -5.01
CA VAL A 457 4.36 -15.86 -5.66
C VAL A 457 3.91 -16.75 -6.82
N TYR A 458 3.94 -16.24 -8.05
CA TYR A 458 3.37 -16.91 -9.22
C TYR A 458 4.24 -18.03 -9.81
N GLY A 459 5.57 -17.93 -9.70
CA GLY A 459 6.50 -18.83 -10.39
C GLY A 459 6.51 -18.61 -11.91
N SER A 460 6.91 -19.63 -12.67
CA SER A 460 7.04 -19.58 -14.14
C SER A 460 5.73 -19.89 -14.88
N GLU A 461 4.73 -20.45 -14.20
CA GLU A 461 3.48 -20.88 -14.84
C GLU A 461 2.49 -19.73 -15.00
N PRO A 462 1.71 -19.72 -16.10
CA PRO A 462 0.69 -18.71 -16.32
C PRO A 462 -0.50 -18.87 -15.37
N VAL A 463 -1.09 -17.75 -14.97
CA VAL A 463 -2.25 -17.75 -14.07
C VAL A 463 -3.54 -18.19 -14.78
N PRO A 464 -4.46 -18.90 -14.10
CA PRO A 464 -5.76 -19.27 -14.66
C PRO A 464 -6.56 -18.04 -15.10
N ARG A 465 -7.18 -18.10 -16.29
CA ARG A 465 -7.87 -16.94 -16.91
C ARG A 465 -9.10 -16.45 -16.14
N ASN A 466 -9.78 -17.35 -15.43
CA ASN A 466 -11.04 -17.04 -14.74
C ASN A 466 -10.83 -16.68 -13.27
N LEU A 467 -9.57 -16.49 -12.86
CA LEU A 467 -9.26 -16.16 -11.50
C LEU A 467 -9.62 -14.70 -11.21
N LEU A 468 -10.38 -14.47 -10.14
CA LEU A 468 -10.74 -13.13 -9.67
C LEU A 468 -9.83 -12.70 -8.52
N PRO A 469 -9.57 -11.38 -8.34
CA PRO A 469 -8.67 -10.88 -7.30
C PRO A 469 -9.07 -11.30 -5.89
N GLY A 470 -10.38 -11.45 -5.63
CA GLY A 470 -10.92 -11.86 -4.33
C GLY A 470 -10.50 -13.27 -3.88
N TYR A 471 -10.07 -14.13 -4.80
CA TYR A 471 -9.62 -15.49 -4.49
C TYR A 471 -8.08 -15.63 -4.47
N SER A 472 -7.35 -14.55 -4.73
CA SER A 472 -5.88 -14.59 -4.82
C SER A 472 -5.22 -15.04 -3.52
N LEU A 473 -5.78 -14.66 -2.36
CA LEU A 473 -5.25 -15.04 -1.04
C LEU A 473 -5.65 -16.47 -0.60
N ASP A 474 -6.57 -17.11 -1.32
CA ASP A 474 -7.06 -18.45 -0.96
C ASP A 474 -6.41 -19.57 -1.78
N LEU A 475 -6.01 -19.27 -3.02
CA LEU A 475 -5.60 -20.29 -4.00
C LEU A 475 -4.11 -20.56 -4.07
N PHE A 476 -3.28 -19.60 -3.70
CA PHE A 476 -1.84 -19.75 -3.77
C PHE A 476 -1.27 -20.15 -2.41
N ARG A 477 -0.10 -20.78 -2.45
CA ARG A 477 0.56 -21.24 -1.22
C ARG A 477 1.40 -20.12 -0.58
N LYS A 478 2.12 -19.37 -1.39
CA LYS A 478 3.14 -18.40 -0.97
C LYS A 478 2.81 -17.00 -1.47
N TYR A 479 3.17 -16.02 -0.65
CA TYR A 479 2.89 -14.62 -0.87
C TYR A 479 4.09 -13.76 -0.50
N TYR A 480 4.39 -12.76 -1.32
CA TYR A 480 5.27 -11.66 -0.98
C TYR A 480 4.55 -10.64 -0.10
N VAL A 481 5.18 -10.25 1.00
CA VAL A 481 4.78 -9.07 1.79
C VAL A 481 5.23 -7.82 1.03
N ASN A 482 4.28 -7.07 0.48
CA ASN A 482 4.58 -5.95 -0.40
C ASN A 482 5.05 -4.71 0.38
N LYS A 483 6.37 -4.60 0.55
CA LYS A 483 6.99 -3.41 1.15
C LYS A 483 6.98 -2.17 0.24
N TYR A 484 6.66 -2.30 -1.05
CA TYR A 484 6.61 -1.17 -1.99
C TYR A 484 5.20 -0.57 -2.10
N LEU A 485 4.31 -0.87 -1.19
CA LEU A 485 2.95 -0.33 -1.23
C LEU A 485 2.92 1.19 -0.97
N ASP A 486 3.66 1.63 0.04
CA ASP A 486 3.81 3.02 0.48
C ASP A 486 5.09 3.17 1.31
N HIS A 487 5.39 4.38 1.77
CA HIS A 487 6.63 4.63 2.52
C HIS A 487 6.60 3.98 3.90
N HIS A 488 5.43 3.94 4.54
CA HIS A 488 5.27 3.26 5.82
C HIS A 488 5.60 1.76 5.72
N SER A 489 4.99 1.06 4.76
CA SER A 489 5.25 -0.36 4.48
C SER A 489 6.73 -0.61 4.17
N PHE A 490 7.36 0.27 3.39
CA PHE A 490 8.79 0.18 3.08
C PHE A 490 9.67 0.32 4.33
N SER A 491 9.24 1.14 5.29
CA SER A 491 9.97 1.41 6.53
C SER A 491 9.81 0.35 7.61
N ILE A 492 8.68 -0.37 7.64
CA ILE A 492 8.42 -1.40 8.65
C ILE A 492 8.79 -2.80 8.15
N ALA A 493 8.67 -3.07 6.85
CA ALA A 493 8.90 -4.40 6.28
C ALA A 493 10.27 -4.55 5.59
N PHE A 494 11.31 -3.91 6.15
CA PHE A 494 12.66 -3.85 5.56
C PHE A 494 13.41 -5.18 5.53
#